data_AF-A0AAW3ZKI1-F1
#
_entry.id   AF-A0AAW3ZKI1-F1
#
_cell.length_a   1.000
_cell.length_b   1.000
_cell.length_c   1.000
_cell.angle_alpha   90.00
_cell.angle_beta   90.00
_cell.angle_gamma   90.00
#
_symmetry.space_group_name_H-M   'P 1'
#
loop_
_entity.id
_entity.type
_entity.pdbx_description
1 polymer ?
#
loop_
_entity_poly.entity_id
_entity_poly.type
_entity_poly.pdbx_seq_one_letter_code
_entity_poly.pdbx_strand_id
1 'polypeptide(L)'
;MDSFRHGSAAALWQELIREGEEKRHLALGEDLQAYLVFALMRHLGDAEISARIMALEWLRAHERPISPSYLRDVGDRCLLIAGWFPRLASRRHVNRDYYIDLGRGAYASAAERSPRCERSLFAQLAEAFRSLVDVLSAVRQPELARIPLNAESLPRRAGHH
;
A
#
# COMPACT_ATOMS: atom_id res chain seq x y z
N MET A 1 -8.46 -37.81 7.55
CA MET A 1 -9.02 -36.88 8.56
C MET A 1 -8.21 -35.61 8.40
N ASP A 2 -8.49 -34.86 7.34
CA ASP A 2 -7.60 -33.81 6.85
C ASP A 2 -8.33 -32.48 6.97
N SER A 3 -8.23 -31.87 8.15
CA SER A 3 -8.69 -30.50 8.40
C SER A 3 -7.72 -29.52 7.73
N PHE A 4 -7.78 -29.40 6.40
CA PHE A 4 -7.17 -28.31 5.66
C PHE A 4 -7.97 -27.02 5.89
N ARG A 5 -7.80 -26.45 7.09
CA ARG A 5 -8.16 -25.06 7.41
C ARG A 5 -7.24 -24.13 6.60
N HIS A 6 -7.58 -23.89 5.35
CA HIS A 6 -7.08 -22.71 4.65
C HIS A 6 -7.81 -21.50 5.27
N GLY A 7 -7.12 -20.77 6.14
CA GLY A 7 -7.62 -19.50 6.66
C GLY A 7 -8.02 -18.59 5.50
N SER A 8 -9.05 -17.75 5.69
CA SER A 8 -9.44 -16.77 4.68
C SER A 8 -8.25 -15.87 4.29
N ALA A 9 -8.26 -15.26 3.10
CA ALA A 9 -7.17 -14.38 2.66
C ALA A 9 -6.83 -13.29 3.70
N ALA A 10 -7.83 -12.79 4.43
CA ALA A 10 -7.66 -11.86 5.53
C ALA A 10 -6.84 -12.45 6.69
N ALA A 11 -7.06 -13.71 7.06
CA ALA A 11 -6.32 -14.38 8.14
C ALA A 11 -4.84 -14.54 7.79
N LEU A 12 -4.52 -14.80 6.51
CA LEU A 12 -3.14 -14.85 6.03
C LEU A 12 -2.45 -13.48 6.17
N TRP A 13 -3.13 -12.40 5.78
CA TRP A 13 -2.58 -11.04 5.92
C TRP A 13 -2.44 -10.61 7.38
N GLN A 14 -3.38 -10.99 8.25
CA GLN A 14 -3.32 -10.73 9.69
C GLN A 14 -2.08 -11.39 10.32
N GLU A 15 -1.84 -12.66 9.99
CA GLU A 15 -0.67 -13.40 10.48
C GLU A 15 0.63 -12.73 10.03
N LEU A 16 0.69 -12.35 8.76
CA LEU A 16 1.84 -11.66 8.18
C LEU A 16 2.13 -10.30 8.84
N ILE A 17 1.10 -9.50 9.13
CA ILE A 17 1.27 -8.24 9.84
C ILE A 17 1.77 -8.48 11.27
N ARG A 18 1.20 -9.46 11.98
CA ARG A 18 1.64 -9.82 13.33
C ARG A 18 3.11 -10.24 13.36
N GLU A 19 3.55 -11.04 12.39
CA GLU A 19 4.96 -11.39 12.24
C GLU A 19 5.85 -10.15 12.04
N GLY A 20 5.37 -9.15 11.29
CA GLY A 20 6.05 -7.88 11.08
C GLY A 20 6.17 -7.03 12.36
N GLU A 21 5.10 -6.97 13.15
CA GLU A 21 5.05 -6.31 14.46
C GLU A 21 6.05 -6.93 15.43
N GLU A 22 6.05 -8.26 15.55
CA GLU A 22 6.96 -9.02 16.41
C GLU A 22 8.43 -8.76 16.06
N LYS A 23 8.78 -8.81 14.76
CA LYS A 23 10.16 -8.56 14.28
C LYS A 23 10.64 -7.13 14.49
N ARG A 24 9.72 -6.16 14.50
CA ARG A 24 10.05 -4.74 14.72
C ARG A 24 9.90 -4.33 16.18
N HIS A 25 9.44 -5.23 17.05
CA HIS A 25 9.08 -4.92 18.43
C HIS A 25 8.10 -3.73 18.51
N LEU A 26 7.14 -3.69 17.58
CA LEU A 26 6.08 -2.70 17.52
C LEU A 26 4.73 -3.35 17.85
N ALA A 27 3.78 -2.55 18.33
CA ALA A 27 2.40 -2.96 18.52
C ALA A 27 1.50 -1.86 17.94
N LEU A 28 0.92 -2.12 16.77
CA LEU A 28 -0.09 -1.28 16.16
C LEU A 28 -1.42 -1.47 16.91
N GLY A 29 -2.20 -0.41 17.01
CA GLY A 29 -3.58 -0.52 17.50
C GLY A 29 -4.43 -1.35 16.54
N GLU A 30 -5.51 -1.94 17.07
CA GLU A 30 -6.44 -2.80 16.33
C GLU A 30 -6.94 -2.16 15.03
N ASP A 31 -7.31 -0.88 15.07
CA ASP A 31 -7.79 -0.11 13.91
C ASP A 31 -6.75 -0.03 12.79
N LEU A 32 -5.47 0.21 13.15
CA LEU A 32 -4.38 0.32 12.19
C LEU A 32 -4.01 -1.05 11.59
N GLN A 33 -4.01 -2.09 12.43
CA GLN A 33 -3.76 -3.47 11.99
C GLN A 33 -4.86 -3.93 11.02
N ALA A 34 -6.14 -3.74 11.39
CA ALA A 34 -7.27 -4.05 10.53
C ALA A 34 -7.20 -3.26 9.22
N TYR A 35 -6.87 -1.97 9.27
CA TYR A 35 -6.71 -1.15 8.08
C TYR A 35 -5.62 -1.69 7.14
N LEU A 36 -4.45 -2.07 7.67
CA LEU A 36 -3.36 -2.64 6.87
C LEU A 36 -3.78 -3.92 6.15
N VAL A 37 -4.49 -4.82 6.83
CA VAL A 37 -5.05 -6.05 6.24
C VAL A 37 -5.91 -5.69 5.02
N PHE A 38 -6.84 -4.75 5.18
CA PHE A 38 -7.72 -4.33 4.08
C PHE A 38 -6.98 -3.61 2.96
N ALA A 39 -5.96 -2.78 3.26
CA ALA A 39 -5.16 -2.09 2.26
C ALA A 39 -4.34 -3.08 1.40
N LEU A 40 -3.75 -4.10 2.03
CA LEU A 40 -3.03 -5.18 1.35
C LEU A 40 -3.99 -5.97 0.44
N MET A 41 -5.16 -6.37 0.96
CA MET A 41 -6.17 -7.06 0.17
C MET A 41 -6.67 -6.23 -1.03
N ARG A 42 -6.85 -4.91 -0.85
CA ARG A 42 -7.32 -4.00 -1.91
C ARG A 42 -6.30 -3.80 -3.03
N HIS A 43 -5.01 -3.87 -2.74
CA HIS A 43 -3.98 -3.39 -3.66
C HIS A 43 -2.96 -4.43 -4.11
N LEU A 44 -2.90 -5.59 -3.46
CA LEU A 44 -2.02 -6.70 -3.86
C LEU A 44 -2.72 -7.76 -4.73
N GLY A 45 -4.05 -7.71 -4.85
CA GLY A 45 -4.83 -8.62 -5.70
C GLY A 45 -4.86 -8.22 -7.18
N ASP A 46 -4.20 -7.13 -7.56
CA ASP A 46 -4.32 -6.54 -8.89
C ASP A 46 -2.94 -6.35 -9.55
N ALA A 47 -2.83 -6.63 -10.85
CA ALA A 47 -1.61 -6.49 -11.66
C ALA A 47 -1.21 -5.00 -11.91
N GLU A 48 -1.76 -4.11 -11.09
CA GLU A 48 -2.05 -2.70 -11.37
C GLU A 48 -1.04 -1.73 -10.73
N ILE A 49 -0.21 -2.21 -9.79
CA ILE A 49 0.79 -1.37 -9.07
C ILE A 49 1.75 -0.67 -10.06
N SER A 50 2.08 -1.32 -11.19
CA SER A 50 2.92 -0.74 -12.25
C SER A 50 2.24 0.37 -13.06
N ALA A 51 0.94 0.25 -13.37
CA ALA A 51 0.18 1.30 -14.06
C ALA A 51 -0.06 2.53 -13.15
N ARG A 52 -0.06 2.33 -11.83
CA ARG A 52 -0.44 3.32 -10.82
C ARG A 52 0.60 4.38 -10.48
N ILE A 53 1.88 4.19 -10.79
CA ILE A 53 2.83 5.30 -10.64
C ILE A 53 2.74 6.27 -11.84
N MET A 54 2.50 5.79 -13.07
CA MET A 54 2.34 6.68 -14.22
C MET A 54 1.09 7.56 -14.11
N ALA A 55 -0.01 7.06 -13.53
CA ALA A 55 -1.21 7.85 -13.29
C ALA A 55 -1.06 8.90 -12.17
N LEU A 56 -0.19 8.67 -11.17
CA LEU A 56 0.09 9.60 -10.07
C LEU A 56 0.85 10.87 -10.53
N GLU A 57 1.71 10.75 -11.54
CA GLU A 57 2.36 11.92 -12.15
C GLU A 57 1.41 12.71 -13.07
N TRP A 58 0.50 12.02 -13.76
CA TRP A 58 -0.44 12.66 -14.68
C TRP A 58 -1.57 13.44 -13.98
N LEU A 59 -2.13 12.91 -12.89
CA LEU A 59 -3.22 13.59 -12.15
C LEU A 59 -2.74 14.77 -11.29
N ARG A 60 -1.48 14.75 -10.81
CA ARG A 60 -0.85 15.90 -10.12
C ARG A 60 -0.74 17.13 -11.01
N ALA A 61 -0.64 16.93 -12.32
CA ALA A 61 -0.49 18.01 -13.28
C ALA A 61 -1.80 18.77 -13.56
N HIS A 62 -2.99 18.26 -13.16
CA HIS A 62 -4.25 18.75 -13.77
C HIS A 62 -5.49 19.05 -12.91
N GLU A 63 -5.67 18.71 -11.61
CA GLU A 63 -7.00 18.96 -10.99
C GLU A 63 -7.12 19.44 -9.52
N ARG A 64 -8.18 20.23 -9.30
CA ARG A 64 -8.82 20.64 -8.03
C ARG A 64 -10.35 20.50 -8.14
N PRO A 65 -11.08 20.15 -7.06
CA PRO A 65 -10.60 19.80 -5.72
C PRO A 65 -10.35 18.30 -5.53
N ILE A 66 -9.30 17.98 -4.77
CA ILE A 66 -8.85 16.60 -4.51
C ILE A 66 -9.75 15.95 -3.44
N SER A 67 -10.31 14.77 -3.72
CA SER A 67 -11.17 14.04 -2.79
C SER A 67 -10.38 13.33 -1.66
N PRO A 68 -10.99 13.09 -0.48
CA PRO A 68 -10.36 12.31 0.58
C PRO A 68 -10.05 10.86 0.18
N SER A 69 -10.91 10.24 -0.65
CA SER A 69 -10.69 8.88 -1.16
C SER A 69 -9.45 8.78 -2.05
N TYR A 70 -9.21 9.79 -2.89
CA TYR A 70 -8.00 9.85 -3.70
C TYR A 70 -6.75 9.99 -2.82
N LEU A 71 -6.81 10.86 -1.80
CA LEU A 71 -5.70 11.04 -0.86
C LEU A 71 -5.40 9.77 -0.07
N ARG A 72 -6.43 9.01 0.32
CA ARG A 72 -6.28 7.67 0.89
C ARG A 72 -5.54 6.73 -0.07
N ASP A 73 -5.94 6.66 -1.33
CA ASP A 73 -5.29 5.80 -2.33
C ASP A 73 -3.81 6.18 -2.54
N VAL A 74 -3.47 7.48 -2.50
CA VAL A 74 -2.08 7.96 -2.52
C VAL A 74 -1.33 7.46 -1.29
N GLY A 75 -1.92 7.58 -0.10
CA GLY A 75 -1.35 7.09 1.16
C GLY A 75 -1.10 5.59 1.14
N ASP A 76 -2.11 4.79 0.79
CA ASP A 76 -2.04 3.33 0.66
C ASP A 76 -0.92 2.90 -0.30
N ARG A 77 -0.80 3.57 -1.46
CA ARG A 77 0.25 3.26 -2.45
C ARG A 77 1.63 3.60 -1.95
N CYS A 78 1.81 4.77 -1.33
CA CYS A 78 3.10 5.16 -0.77
C CYS A 78 3.54 4.19 0.32
N LEU A 79 2.60 3.74 1.15
CA LEU A 79 2.81 2.76 2.20
C LEU A 79 3.27 1.41 1.62
N LEU A 80 2.64 0.93 0.55
CA LEU A 80 3.04 -0.31 -0.12
C LEU A 80 4.40 -0.18 -0.84
N ILE A 81 4.69 0.95 -1.48
CA ILE A 81 5.98 1.16 -2.15
C ILE A 81 7.12 1.23 -1.12
N ALA A 82 6.94 1.99 -0.04
CA ALA A 82 7.95 2.17 0.99
C ALA A 82 8.12 0.94 1.88
N GLY A 83 7.01 0.23 2.16
CA GLY A 83 6.93 -0.86 3.12
C GLY A 83 7.11 -2.23 2.46
N TRP A 84 6.35 -2.50 1.39
CA TRP A 84 6.22 -3.82 0.79
C TRP A 84 7.04 -4.01 -0.48
N PHE A 85 7.25 -2.97 -1.30
CA PHE A 85 7.98 -3.04 -2.58
C PHE A 85 9.19 -2.09 -2.64
N PRO A 86 10.17 -2.19 -1.71
CA PRO A 86 11.28 -1.25 -1.66
C PRO A 86 12.13 -1.24 -2.94
N ARG A 87 12.20 -2.36 -3.68
CA ARG A 87 12.89 -2.45 -4.98
C ARG A 87 12.28 -1.55 -6.05
N LEU A 88 10.98 -1.24 -5.96
CA LEU A 88 10.29 -0.32 -6.88
C LEU A 88 10.65 1.14 -6.61
N ALA A 89 10.91 1.50 -5.35
CA ALA A 89 11.42 2.83 -4.99
C ALA A 89 12.83 3.05 -5.55
N SER A 90 13.72 2.07 -5.38
CA SER A 90 15.11 2.15 -5.88
C SER A 90 15.20 2.31 -7.41
N ARG A 91 14.29 1.68 -8.18
CA ARG A 91 14.23 1.80 -9.65
C ARG A 91 13.93 3.22 -10.15
N ARG A 92 13.44 4.12 -9.30
CA ARG A 92 13.14 5.52 -9.65
C ARG A 92 14.15 6.52 -9.09
N HIS A 93 15.22 6.08 -8.43
CA HIS A 93 16.17 6.95 -7.71
C HIS A 93 15.54 7.84 -6.63
N VAL A 94 14.36 7.46 -6.14
CA VAL A 94 13.64 8.18 -5.08
C VAL A 94 13.77 7.40 -3.78
N ASN A 95 14.30 8.04 -2.74
CA ASN A 95 14.49 7.40 -1.43
C ASN A 95 13.13 6.98 -0.82
N ARG A 96 13.12 5.89 -0.04
CA ARG A 96 12.00 5.43 0.80
C ARG A 96 11.39 6.58 1.60
N ASP A 97 12.22 7.48 2.13
CA ASP A 97 11.76 8.64 2.92
C ASP A 97 10.85 9.59 2.13
N TYR A 98 11.03 9.75 0.82
CA TYR A 98 10.10 10.55 0.01
C TYR A 98 8.69 9.96 -0.01
N TYR A 99 8.58 8.64 -0.15
CA TYR A 99 7.28 7.96 -0.11
C TYR A 99 6.67 8.01 1.30
N ILE A 100 7.51 7.99 2.35
CA ILE A 100 7.06 8.19 3.73
C ILE A 100 6.43 9.59 3.89
N ASP A 101 7.14 10.63 3.49
CA ASP A 101 6.68 12.01 3.65
C ASP A 101 5.43 12.27 2.81
N LEU A 102 5.42 11.78 1.58
CA LEU A 102 4.28 11.92 0.68
C LEU A 102 3.03 11.17 1.20
N GLY A 103 3.19 9.93 1.63
CA GLY A 103 2.08 9.12 2.13
C GLY A 103 1.51 9.68 3.43
N ARG A 104 2.38 10.15 4.33
CA ARG A 104 1.99 10.87 5.56
C ARG A 104 1.19 12.14 5.23
N GLY A 105 1.69 12.96 4.32
CA GLY A 105 1.01 14.18 3.89
C GLY A 105 -0.35 13.91 3.23
N ALA A 106 -0.46 12.80 2.48
CA ALA A 106 -1.71 12.38 1.87
C ALA A 106 -2.76 12.00 2.93
N TYR A 107 -2.40 11.20 3.93
CA TYR A 107 -3.34 10.86 5.02
C TYR A 107 -3.71 12.05 5.89
N ALA A 108 -2.75 12.94 6.19
CA ALA A 108 -3.06 14.18 6.91
C ALA A 108 -4.07 15.04 6.14
N SER A 109 -3.86 15.19 4.83
CA SER A 109 -4.77 15.92 3.95
C SER A 109 -6.14 15.23 3.84
N ALA A 110 -6.18 13.89 3.84
CA ALA A 110 -7.43 13.12 3.84
C ALA A 110 -8.20 13.36 5.14
N ALA A 111 -7.53 13.34 6.30
CA ALA A 111 -8.14 13.57 7.61
C ALA A 111 -8.84 14.93 7.68
N GLU A 112 -8.19 15.99 7.19
CA GLU A 112 -8.74 17.35 7.14
C GLU A 112 -10.03 17.43 6.31
N ARG A 113 -10.08 16.68 5.20
CA ARG A 113 -11.16 16.74 4.18
C ARG A 113 -12.24 15.69 4.39
N SER A 114 -12.02 14.74 5.30
CA SER A 114 -12.96 13.67 5.60
C SER A 114 -14.01 14.06 6.66
N PRO A 115 -15.18 13.39 6.65
CA PRO A 115 -16.13 13.40 7.74
C PRO A 115 -15.50 12.93 9.07
N ARG A 116 -16.13 13.28 10.19
CA ARG A 116 -15.60 12.99 11.53
C ARG A 116 -15.30 11.50 11.79
N CYS A 117 -16.08 10.59 11.22
CA CYS A 117 -15.93 9.15 11.41
C CYS A 117 -14.62 8.58 10.82
N GLU A 118 -14.12 9.16 9.71
CA GLU A 118 -12.89 8.69 9.04
C GLU A 118 -11.67 9.55 9.39
N ARG A 119 -11.90 10.77 9.86
CA ARG A 119 -10.85 11.74 10.21
C ARG A 119 -9.87 11.19 11.24
N SER A 120 -10.36 10.56 12.31
CA SER A 120 -9.51 10.02 13.37
C SER A 120 -8.58 8.93 12.84
N LEU A 121 -9.11 8.01 12.05
CA LEU A 121 -8.34 6.93 11.42
C LEU A 121 -7.27 7.48 10.48
N PHE A 122 -7.60 8.42 9.60
CA PHE A 122 -6.61 9.01 8.69
C PHE A 122 -5.54 9.81 9.45
N ALA A 123 -5.88 10.50 10.53
CA ALA A 123 -4.90 11.16 11.38
C ALA A 123 -3.96 10.15 12.06
N GLN A 124 -4.49 9.03 12.57
CA GLN A 124 -3.68 7.95 13.15
C GLN A 124 -2.76 7.30 12.11
N LEU A 125 -3.24 7.09 10.88
CA LEU A 125 -2.44 6.56 9.77
C LEU A 125 -1.29 7.51 9.38
N ALA A 126 -1.55 8.82 9.37
CA ALA A 126 -0.52 9.83 9.13
C ALA A 126 0.55 9.83 10.24
N GLU A 127 0.12 9.71 11.50
CA GLU A 127 1.05 9.73 12.63
C GLU A 127 1.86 8.44 12.74
N ALA A 128 1.22 7.29 12.58
CA ALA A 128 1.87 5.99 12.66
C ALA A 128 2.60 5.58 11.36
N PHE A 129 2.64 6.43 10.33
CA PHE A 129 3.03 6.04 8.97
C PHE A 129 4.38 5.29 8.93
N ARG A 130 5.40 5.81 9.61
CA ARG A 130 6.73 5.17 9.63
C ARG A 130 6.69 3.79 10.29
N SER A 131 5.96 3.65 11.40
CA SER A 131 5.75 2.37 12.07
C SER A 131 5.03 1.36 11.15
N LEU A 132 4.01 1.81 10.41
CA LEU A 132 3.30 0.96 9.44
C LEU A 132 4.25 0.47 8.33
N VAL A 133 5.08 1.37 7.79
CA VAL A 133 6.09 1.03 6.77
C VAL A 133 7.10 0.03 7.35
N ASP A 134 7.57 0.21 8.57
CA ASP A 134 8.56 -0.67 9.20
C ASP A 134 8.02 -2.07 9.48
N VAL A 135 6.77 -2.17 9.94
CA VAL A 135 6.03 -3.44 10.09
C VAL A 135 5.93 -4.14 8.73
N LEU A 136 5.43 -3.45 7.70
CA LEU A 136 5.29 -4.03 6.36
C LEU A 136 6.64 -4.48 5.76
N SER A 137 7.72 -3.74 6.02
CA SER A 137 9.07 -4.10 5.56
C SER A 137 9.67 -5.30 6.28
N ALA A 138 9.14 -5.69 7.44
CA ALA A 138 9.59 -6.88 8.17
C ALA A 138 8.85 -8.16 7.77
N VAL A 139 7.71 -8.03 7.10
CA VAL A 139 6.91 -9.17 6.65
C VAL A 139 7.67 -9.95 5.58
N ARG A 140 7.70 -11.29 5.70
CA ARG A 140 8.21 -12.14 4.63
C ARG A 140 7.20 -12.12 3.48
N GLN A 141 7.62 -11.69 2.30
CA GLN A 141 6.75 -11.71 1.13
C GLN A 141 6.39 -13.17 0.78
N PRO A 142 5.10 -13.55 0.79
CA PRO A 142 4.68 -14.87 0.32
C PRO A 142 4.99 -14.99 -1.19
N GLU A 143 5.18 -16.22 -1.67
CA GLU A 143 5.44 -16.54 -3.09
C GLU A 143 4.46 -15.84 -4.05
N LEU A 144 3.21 -15.65 -3.65
CA LEU A 144 2.15 -14.96 -4.40
C LEU A 144 2.43 -13.47 -4.67
N ALA A 145 3.25 -12.81 -3.83
CA ALA A 145 3.67 -11.43 -4.02
C ALA A 145 4.94 -11.30 -4.91
N ARG A 146 5.53 -12.43 -5.36
CA ARG A 146 6.64 -12.46 -6.32
C ARG A 146 6.11 -12.25 -7.74
N ILE A 147 5.34 -11.19 -7.96
CA ILE A 147 4.92 -10.80 -9.30
C ILE A 147 6.19 -10.39 -10.07
N PRO A 148 6.52 -11.04 -11.20
CA PRO A 148 7.59 -10.55 -12.04
C PRO A 148 7.20 -9.16 -12.56
N LEU A 149 8.02 -8.16 -12.24
CA LEU A 149 7.88 -6.80 -12.77
C LEU A 149 8.43 -6.76 -14.20
N ASN A 150 7.85 -7.54 -15.11
CA ASN A 150 8.18 -7.51 -16.54
C ASN A 150 7.15 -6.67 -17.29
N ALA A 151 7.60 -5.52 -17.79
CA ALA A 151 6.81 -4.55 -18.55
C ALA A 151 6.55 -4.98 -20.02
N GLU A 152 6.62 -6.27 -20.35
CA GLU A 152 6.63 -6.74 -21.76
C GLU A 152 5.40 -7.54 -22.21
N SER A 153 4.35 -7.67 -21.41
CA SER A 153 3.10 -8.30 -21.86
C SER A 153 2.07 -7.26 -22.32
N LEU A 154 2.43 -6.45 -23.32
CA LEU A 154 1.42 -5.83 -24.20
C LEU A 154 1.26 -6.75 -25.41
N PRO A 155 0.03 -7.18 -25.78
CA PRO A 155 -0.16 -7.90 -27.02
C PRO A 155 0.30 -6.99 -28.16
N ARG A 156 1.36 -7.41 -28.88
CA ARG A 156 1.75 -6.77 -30.13
C ARG A 156 0.53 -6.82 -31.03
N ARG A 157 -0.08 -5.67 -31.30
CA ARG A 157 -1.11 -5.54 -32.33
C ARG A 157 -0.52 -6.14 -33.61
N ALA A 158 -1.09 -7.26 -34.04
CA ALA A 158 -0.82 -7.82 -35.35
C ALA A 158 -1.09 -6.70 -36.37
N GLY A 159 -0.08 -6.38 -37.15
CA GLY A 159 -0.19 -5.42 -38.23
C GLY A 159 -1.31 -5.85 -39.17
N HIS A 160 -2.17 -4.88 -39.50
CA HIS A 160 -3.01 -4.98 -40.69
C HIS A 160 -2.10 -5.11 -41.90
N HIS A 161 -2.31 -6.18 -42.65
CA HIS A 161 -1.94 -6.28 -44.06
C HIS A 161 -3.22 -6.36 -44.88
#